data_AF-A0A1F5G2H8-F1
#
_entry.id   AF-A0A1F5G2H8-F1
#
_cell.length_a   1.000
_cell.length_b   1.000
_cell.length_c   1.000
_cell.angle_alpha   90.00
_cell.angle_beta   90.00
_cell.angle_gamma   90.00
#
_symmetry.space_group_name_H-M   'P 1'
#
loop_
_entity.id
_entity.type
_entity.pdbx_description
1 polymer ?
#
loop_
_entity_poly.entity_id
_entity_poly.type
_entity_poly.pdbx_seq_one_letter_code
_entity_poly.pdbx_strand_id
1 'polypeptide(L)' 'MIELSRGTIDDTYEVDNGLVSVSEKGKPLLIEIFKASEFFERESKVLPREIKQKFFANF' A
#
# COMPACT_ATOMS: atom_id res chain seq x y z
N MET A 1 6.54 2.11 -1.33
CA MET A 1 6.69 1.06 -0.32
C MET A 1 6.03 1.55 0.97
N ILE A 2 5.17 0.72 1.57
CA ILE A 2 4.46 1.02 2.82
C ILE A 2 4.79 -0.10 3.80
N GLU A 3 5.37 0.25 4.95
CA GLU A 3 5.63 -0.69 6.04
C GLU A 3 4.42 -0.71 6.99
N LEU A 4 3.88 -1.90 7.24
CA LEU A 4 2.66 -2.08 8.03
C LEU A 4 2.95 -2.53 9.45
N SER A 5 3.82 -3.53 9.60
CA SER A 5 4.25 -4.00 10.91
C SER A 5 5.63 -4.61 10.83
N ARG A 6 6.36 -4.54 11.94
CA ARG A 6 7.71 -5.07 12.03
C ARG A 6 7.69 -6.58 12.20
N GLY A 7 8.55 -7.27 11.47
CA GLY A 7 8.70 -8.73 11.53
C GLY A 7 9.60 -9.24 10.40
N THR A 8 9.89 -10.54 10.42
CA THR A 8 10.63 -11.21 9.36
C THR A 8 9.70 -11.55 8.20
N ILE A 9 10.12 -11.19 6.98
CA ILE A 9 9.44 -11.59 5.74
C ILE A 9 9.70 -13.07 5.51
N ASP A 10 8.62 -13.83 5.34
CA ASP A 10 8.66 -15.26 5.04
C ASP A 10 8.33 -15.52 3.56
N ASP A 11 7.26 -14.90 3.05
CA ASP A 11 6.82 -15.04 1.67
C ASP A 11 6.39 -13.69 1.06
N THR A 12 6.35 -13.60 -0.26
CA THR A 12 5.91 -12.41 -1.00
C THR A 12 5.04 -12.81 -2.19
N TYR A 13 3.84 -12.21 -2.24
CA TYR A 13 2.84 -12.47 -3.28
C TYR A 13 2.75 -11.30 -4.24
N GLU A 14 2.68 -11.61 -5.54
CA GLU A 14 2.33 -10.63 -6.57
C GLU A 14 0.81 -10.40 -6.58
N VAL A 15 0.43 -9.13 -6.65
CA VAL A 15 -0.95 -8.66 -6.82
C VAL A 15 -0.97 -7.70 -8.01
N ASP A 16 -2.15 -7.43 -8.56
CA ASP A 16 -2.32 -6.69 -9.84
C ASP A 16 -1.46 -5.43 -10.01
N ASN A 17 -1.16 -4.70 -8.93
CA ASN A 17 -0.37 -3.46 -8.97
C ASN A 17 0.76 -3.44 -7.94
N GLY A 18 1.32 -4.59 -7.55
CA GLY A 18 2.37 -4.60 -6.54
C GLY A 18 2.75 -5.96 -5.98
N LEU A 19 3.51 -5.91 -4.88
CA LEU A 19 3.91 -7.05 -4.07
C LEU A 19 3.42 -6.86 -2.63
N VAL A 20 2.99 -7.95 -2.01
CA VAL A 20 2.64 -8.01 -0.59
C VAL A 20 3.54 -9.03 0.08
N SER A 21 4.43 -8.56 0.96
CA SER A 21 5.27 -9.43 1.78
C SER A 21 4.60 -9.70 3.13
N VAL A 22 4.62 -10.96 3.53
CA VAL A 22 3.97 -11.44 4.75
C VAL A 22 4.94 -12.17 5.67
N SER A 23 4.56 -12.30 6.94
CA SER A 23 5.21 -13.24 7.86
C SER A 23 4.73 -14.67 7.62
N GLU A 24 5.40 -15.64 8.25
CA GLU A 24 5.02 -17.06 8.26
C GLU A 24 3.55 -17.31 8.66
N LYS A 25 2.97 -16.41 9.48
CA LYS A 25 1.56 -16.47 9.91
C LYS A 25 0.58 -15.76 8.96
N GLY A 26 1.05 -15.35 7.77
CA GLY A 26 0.28 -14.59 6.79
C GLY A 26 0.01 -13.13 7.18
N LYS A 27 0.70 -12.58 8.18
CA LYS A 27 0.51 -11.18 8.58
C LYS A 27 1.21 -10.27 7.56
N PRO A 28 0.55 -9.26 6.99
CA PRO A 28 1.19 -8.35 6.04
C PRO A 28 2.22 -7.46 6.76
N LEU A 29 3.42 -7.41 6.21
CA LEU A 29 4.56 -6.66 6.76
C LEU A 29 4.93 -5.48 5.86
N LEU A 30 4.97 -5.71 4.55
CA LEU A 30 5.41 -4.75 3.55
C LEU A 30 4.48 -4.79 2.34
N ILE A 31 4.15 -3.62 1.80
CA ILE A 31 3.48 -3.48 0.51
C ILE A 31 4.32 -2.62 -0.41
N GLU A 32 4.67 -3.16 -1.56
CA GLU A 32 5.27 -2.41 -2.66
C GLU A 32 4.24 -2.20 -3.76
N ILE A 33 3.88 -0.94 -4.01
CA ILE A 33 2.91 -0.58 -5.04
C ILE A 33 3.69 -0.14 -6.27
N PHE A 34 3.50 -0.85 -7.39
CA PHE A 34 4.06 -0.44 -8.67
C PHE A 34 3.36 0.82 -9.16
N LYS A 35 4.15 1.75 -9.69
CA LYS A 35 3.65 3.05 -10.19
C LYS A 35 2.75 3.76 -9.18
N ALA A 36 3.20 3.81 -7.91
CA ALA A 36 2.43 4.37 -6.80
C ALA A 36 1.80 5.74 -7.12
N SER A 37 2.50 6.61 -7.86
CA SER A 37 1.96 7.91 -8.29
C SER A 37 0.70 7.77 -9.16
N GLU A 38 0.70 6.88 -10.16
CA GLU A 38 -0.48 6.62 -11.01
C GLU A 38 -1.62 5.99 -10.20
N PHE A 39 -1.29 5.05 -9.30
CA PHE A 39 -2.25 4.45 -8.38
C PHE A 39 -2.92 5.52 -7.52
N PHE A 40 -2.14 6.38 -6.86
CA PHE A 40 -2.69 7.44 -6.02
C PHE A 40 -3.47 8.47 -6.83
N GLU A 41 -3.03 8.82 -8.05
CA GLU A 41 -3.78 9.74 -8.91
C GLU A 41 -5.15 9.14 -9.32
N ARG A 42 -5.19 7.84 -9.64
CA ARG A 42 -6.43 7.13 -9.97
C ARG A 42 -7.37 7.04 -8.77
N GLU A 43 -6.88 6.50 -7.65
CA GLU A 43 -7.71 6.28 -6.47
C GLU A 43 -8.15 7.61 -5.83
N SER A 44 -7.29 8.64 -5.84
CA SER A 44 -7.65 9.97 -5.34
C SER A 44 -8.82 10.60 -6.10
N LYS A 45 -9.18 10.16 -7.32
CA LYS A 45 -10.37 10.66 -8.02
C LYS A 45 -11.66 10.14 -7.37
N VAL A 46 -11.67 8.90 -6.88
CA VAL A 46 -12.86 8.23 -6.32
C VAL A 46 -12.96 8.31 -4.79
N LEU A 47 -11.88 8.68 -4.10
CA LEU A 47 -11.91 8.78 -2.64
C LEU A 47 -12.86 9.90 -2.14
N PRO A 48 -13.54 9.72 -1.00
CA PRO A 48 -14.31 10.79 -0.35
C PRO A 48 -13.44 11.99 0.01
N ARG A 49 -14.02 13.20 -0.03
CA ARG A 49 -13.30 14.46 0.23
C ARG A 49 -12.59 14.47 1.60
N GLU A 50 -13.22 13.90 2.62
CA GLU A 50 -12.65 13.78 3.97
C GLU A 50 -11.36 12.95 4.00
N ILE A 51 -11.33 11.85 3.24
CA ILE A 51 -10.14 10.98 3.13
C ILE A 51 -9.03 11.71 2.35
N LYS A 52 -9.37 12.40 1.26
CA LYS A 52 -8.40 13.22 0.50
C LYS A 52 -7.75 14.27 1.39
N GLN A 53 -8.56 15.00 2.17
CA GLN A 53 -8.06 16.05 3.06
C GLN A 53 -7.16 15.50 4.17
N LYS A 54 -7.50 14.34 4.72
CA LYS A 54 -6.77 13.74 5.83
C LYS A 54 -5.40 13.18 5.42
N PHE A 55 -5.27 12.66 4.20
CA PHE A 55 -4.08 11.91 3.79
C PHE A 55 -3.29 12.54 2.63
N PHE A 56 -3.89 13.41 1.82
CA PHE A 56 -3.27 13.95 0.61
C PHE A 56 -3.12 15.48 0.60
N ALA A 57 -3.68 16.22 1.57
CA ALA A 57 -3.58 17.68 1.60
C ALA A 57 -2.20 18.25 2.01
N ASN A 58 -1.24 17.38 2.38
CA ASN A 58 0.09 17.76 2.84
C ASN A 58 1.22 17.34 1.87
N PHE A 59 0.90 17.03 0.61
CA PHE A 59 1.87 16.73 -0.45
C PHE A 59 1.86 17.82 -1.52
#